data_AF-Q4TGZ9-F1
#
_entry.id   AF-Q4TGZ9-F1
#
_cell.length_a   1.000
_cell.length_b   1.000
_cell.length_c   1.000
_cell.angle_alpha   90.00
_cell.angle_beta   90.00
_cell.angle_gamma   90.00
#
_symmetry.space_group_name_H-M   'P 1'
#
loop_
_entity.id
_entity.type
_entity.pdbx_description
1 polymer ?
#
loop_
_entity_poly.entity_id
_entity_poly.type
_entity_poly.pdbx_seq_one_letter_code
_entity_poly.pdbx_strand_id
1 'polypeptide(L)'
;ASSFLCWDFPLLGQRHLHRSQRTPAAHGQTRGGSVRTRRCGGGREEVPPATAEGFLPRSNIILAFAGTLRHGLIPNLLGEGRCARYNCRDAVWWWLQCIQDYANSVPQGEEILRCPVTRMYPTDDCEPCRPGEVEQPLYEVIQEALQRHLQGISFRERNAGPKIDMNMRDEGFNVSVKVDVDTGFVSGGNRFNCGTWMDKMGESDRARNKGMPATPRDGAAVEIVGLSKSAVRWLVELHAKGLFPYAGAKVRRDGQEVFVSYSQWNQQLQQTFELAFWVSEDPQDPNEKHPELVHKRGIYKDSYGASSPWCDYQLRPNFTIAMVVV
;
A
#
# COMPACT_ATOMS: atom_id res chain seq x y z
N ALA A 1 8.57 9.63 13.01
CA ALA A 1 7.36 10.35 12.58
C ALA A 1 6.70 9.43 11.58
N SER A 2 5.89 8.49 12.05
CA SER A 2 5.15 7.58 11.19
C SER A 2 4.01 8.36 10.57
N SER A 3 3.97 8.43 9.25
CA SER A 3 2.94 9.13 8.49
C SER A 3 1.66 8.30 8.52
N PHE A 4 0.91 8.36 9.61
CA PHE A 4 -0.50 7.99 9.55
C PHE A 4 -1.21 9.03 8.68
N LEU A 5 -1.73 8.57 7.54
CA LEU A 5 -2.48 9.28 6.50
C LEU A 5 -3.14 10.57 7.03
N CYS A 6 -2.67 11.73 6.56
CA CYS A 6 -3.13 13.04 7.00
C CYS A 6 -3.34 13.95 5.79
N TRP A 7 -4.54 14.08 5.24
CA TRP A 7 -4.73 14.84 4.00
C TRP A 7 -6.02 15.65 3.93
N ASP A 8 -5.85 16.90 3.48
CA ASP A 8 -6.83 17.94 3.15
C ASP A 8 -7.37 17.81 1.71
N PHE A 9 -8.66 18.10 1.49
CA PHE A 9 -9.31 18.15 0.17
C PHE A 9 -10.17 19.41 0.02
N PRO A 10 -10.00 20.15 -1.07
CA PRO A 10 -11.13 20.81 -1.70
C PRO A 10 -11.07 20.51 -3.19
N LEU A 11 -11.80 19.51 -3.69
CA LEU A 11 -12.18 19.36 -5.11
C LEU A 11 -12.96 18.06 -5.32
N LEU A 12 -14.26 18.07 -5.02
CA LEU A 12 -15.25 17.18 -5.65
C LEU A 12 -16.51 18.00 -5.88
N GLY A 13 -16.64 18.55 -7.09
CA GLY A 13 -17.87 19.19 -7.54
C GLY A 13 -18.79 18.14 -8.14
N GLN A 14 -19.76 17.66 -7.37
CA GLN A 14 -20.94 17.03 -7.95
C GLN A 14 -21.79 18.11 -8.63
N ARG A 15 -22.06 17.95 -9.93
CA ARG A 15 -23.09 18.72 -10.61
C ARG A 15 -24.44 18.31 -10.04
N HIS A 16 -25.21 19.32 -9.64
CA HIS A 16 -26.52 19.27 -8.97
C HIS A 16 -26.53 19.04 -7.46
N LEU A 17 -25.95 20.00 -6.72
CA LEU A 17 -26.57 20.56 -5.51
C LEU A 17 -25.98 21.95 -5.27
N HIS A 18 -26.84 22.90 -4.91
CA HIS A 18 -26.52 24.31 -4.75
C HIS A 18 -25.34 24.56 -3.79
N ARG A 19 -24.45 25.48 -4.19
CA ARG A 19 -23.59 26.36 -3.36
C ARG A 19 -22.62 25.70 -2.36
N SER A 20 -21.34 25.77 -2.72
CA SER A 20 -20.16 25.90 -1.83
C SER A 20 -20.18 25.12 -0.50
N GLN A 21 -19.74 23.87 -0.53
CA GLN A 21 -19.26 23.20 0.68
C GLN A 21 -17.92 22.50 0.39
N ARG A 22 -16.93 22.75 1.24
CA ARG A 22 -15.66 22.01 1.27
C ARG A 22 -15.95 20.60 1.78
N THR A 23 -15.46 19.58 1.09
CA THR A 23 -15.56 18.18 1.52
C THR A 23 -14.64 17.92 2.71
N PRO A 24 -15.04 17.10 3.70
CA PRO A 24 -14.17 16.76 4.82
C PRO A 24 -12.97 15.94 4.36
N ALA A 25 -11.85 16.14 5.04
CA ALA A 25 -10.59 15.50 4.72
C ALA A 25 -9.99 14.89 6.00
N ALA A 26 -9.36 13.72 5.88
CA ALA A 26 -8.92 12.95 7.04
C ALA A 26 -7.55 13.43 7.53
N HIS A 27 -7.47 14.04 8.71
CA HIS A 27 -6.19 14.50 9.30
C HIS A 27 -5.54 13.45 10.22
N GLY A 28 -4.23 13.28 10.08
CA GLY A 28 -3.36 12.64 11.06
C GLY A 28 -2.89 13.65 12.12
N GLN A 29 -2.56 13.14 13.31
CA GLN A 29 -2.31 13.90 14.55
C GLN A 29 -1.53 15.23 14.36
N THR A 30 -2.17 16.33 14.77
CA THR A 30 -1.54 17.65 14.89
C THR A 30 -0.82 17.82 16.22
N ARG A 31 0.48 17.48 16.26
CA ARG A 31 1.42 18.07 17.23
C ARG A 31 2.76 18.32 16.56
N GLY A 32 2.96 19.55 16.09
CA GLY A 32 4.22 19.99 15.49
C GLY A 32 4.21 21.31 14.71
N GLY A 33 3.06 21.97 14.54
CA GLY A 33 2.98 23.26 13.86
C GLY A 33 1.80 24.08 14.37
N SER A 34 2.07 25.22 15.00
CA SER A 34 1.05 26.18 15.42
C SER A 34 0.43 26.83 14.17
N VAL A 35 -0.74 26.36 13.75
CA VAL A 35 -1.67 27.17 12.96
C VAL A 35 -2.74 27.69 13.91
N ARG A 36 -2.73 29.00 14.15
CA ARG A 36 -3.78 29.69 14.91
C ARG A 36 -5.10 29.60 14.15
N THR A 37 -6.07 28.87 14.69
CA THR A 37 -7.48 29.04 14.37
C THR A 37 -8.21 29.52 15.64
N ARG A 38 -8.96 30.61 15.50
CA ARG A 38 -9.74 31.23 16.59
C ARG A 38 -10.76 30.22 17.12
N ARG A 39 -10.81 30.06 18.45
CA ARG A 39 -11.92 29.42 19.18
C ARG A 39 -13.20 30.24 19.00
N CYS A 40 -14.27 29.59 18.55
CA CYS A 40 -15.62 29.89 19.01
C CYS A 40 -16.08 28.69 19.85
N GLY A 41 -16.57 28.94 21.05
CA GLY A 41 -16.80 27.91 22.08
C GLY A 41 -18.20 27.31 22.09
N GLY A 42 -18.32 26.23 22.88
CA GLY A 42 -19.57 25.76 23.48
C GLY A 42 -20.13 24.45 22.93
N GLY A 43 -20.22 23.43 23.79
CA GLY A 43 -21.08 22.25 23.60
C GLY A 43 -20.33 20.91 23.54
N ARG A 44 -20.55 20.04 24.52
CA ARG A 44 -20.29 18.60 24.38
C ARG A 44 -21.44 18.03 23.55
N GLU A 45 -21.15 17.48 22.39
CA GLU A 45 -22.13 16.74 21.58
C GLU A 45 -21.74 15.25 21.62
N GLU A 46 -22.69 14.42 22.04
CA GLU A 46 -22.60 12.96 22.02
C GLU A 46 -22.49 12.46 20.57
N VAL A 47 -21.65 11.44 20.35
CA VAL A 47 -21.42 10.85 19.03
C VAL A 47 -22.61 9.96 18.66
N PRO A 48 -23.38 10.26 17.59
CA PRO A 48 -24.48 9.41 17.15
C PRO A 48 -23.95 8.22 16.33
N PRO A 49 -24.71 7.10 16.23
CA PRO A 49 -24.31 5.95 15.44
C PRO A 49 -24.25 6.29 13.94
N ALA A 50 -23.31 5.65 13.22
CA ALA A 50 -23.01 5.95 11.82
C ALA A 50 -24.23 5.75 10.90
N THR A 51 -24.79 6.85 10.39
CA THR A 51 -25.82 6.88 9.35
C THR A 51 -25.18 6.80 7.95
N ALA A 52 -26.00 6.55 6.92
CA ALA A 52 -25.60 6.42 5.52
C ALA A 52 -24.72 7.59 4.98
N GLU A 53 -24.84 8.77 5.58
CA GLU A 53 -24.03 9.95 5.26
C GLU A 53 -22.54 9.78 5.55
N GLY A 54 -22.15 8.89 6.48
CA GLY A 54 -20.74 8.61 6.78
C GLY A 54 -20.02 7.75 5.74
N PHE A 55 -20.76 7.05 4.87
CA PHE A 55 -20.20 6.16 3.86
C PHE A 55 -19.84 6.88 2.55
N LEU A 56 -20.60 7.92 2.16
CA LEU A 56 -20.32 8.74 0.99
C LEU A 56 -18.94 9.44 1.02
N PRO A 57 -18.46 9.96 2.17
CA PRO A 57 -17.09 10.48 2.28
C PRO A 57 -16.02 9.39 2.11
N ARG A 58 -16.28 8.16 2.56
CA ARG A 58 -15.30 7.05 2.52
C ARG A 58 -15.09 6.55 1.09
N SER A 59 -16.17 6.34 0.34
CA SER A 59 -16.09 5.95 -1.08
C SER A 59 -15.36 7.00 -1.91
N ASN A 60 -15.61 8.29 -1.64
CA ASN A 60 -14.94 9.38 -2.33
C ASN A 60 -13.41 9.37 -2.12
N ILE A 61 -12.95 9.07 -0.91
CA ILE A 61 -11.51 8.97 -0.62
C ILE A 61 -10.89 7.77 -1.37
N ILE A 62 -11.54 6.61 -1.34
CA ILE A 62 -11.09 5.42 -2.07
C ILE A 62 -10.91 5.72 -3.56
N LEU A 63 -11.92 6.33 -4.19
CA LEU A 63 -11.92 6.64 -5.62
C LEU A 63 -10.91 7.76 -5.96
N ALA A 64 -10.71 8.74 -5.08
CA ALA A 64 -9.71 9.78 -5.27
C ALA A 64 -8.27 9.21 -5.28
N PHE A 65 -7.95 8.29 -4.36
CA PHE A 65 -6.66 7.60 -4.37
C PHE A 65 -6.53 6.63 -5.56
N ALA A 66 -7.60 5.97 -5.96
CA ALA A 66 -7.61 5.15 -7.17
C ALA A 66 -7.22 5.97 -8.41
N GLY A 67 -7.66 7.23 -8.48
CA GLY A 67 -7.32 8.16 -9.55
C GLY A 67 -5.82 8.47 -9.65
N THR A 68 -5.08 8.31 -8.55
CA THR A 68 -3.63 8.54 -8.50
C THR A 68 -2.79 7.26 -8.61
N LEU A 69 -3.37 6.08 -8.83
CA LEU A 69 -2.56 4.87 -9.05
C LEU A 69 -1.60 5.10 -10.24
N ARG A 70 -0.30 4.88 -10.01
CA ARG A 70 0.78 4.95 -11.02
C ARG A 70 1.85 3.94 -10.69
N HIS A 71 2.52 3.37 -11.70
CA HIS A 71 3.48 2.27 -11.55
C HIS A 71 2.88 1.00 -10.90
N GLY A 72 1.55 0.91 -10.79
CA GLY A 72 0.87 -0.10 -9.97
C GLY A 72 0.86 0.18 -8.47
N LEU A 73 1.21 1.40 -8.03
CA LEU A 73 1.32 1.81 -6.63
C LEU A 73 0.38 2.98 -6.31
N ILE A 74 0.01 3.10 -5.04
CA ILE A 74 -0.66 4.27 -4.47
C ILE A 74 0.41 5.16 -3.81
N PRO A 75 0.37 6.50 -3.99
CA PRO A 75 1.42 7.36 -3.46
C PRO A 75 1.34 7.53 -1.94
N ASN A 76 2.49 7.73 -1.29
CA ASN A 76 2.57 8.07 0.14
C ASN A 76 2.27 9.56 0.36
N LEU A 77 2.93 10.41 -0.43
CA LEU A 77 2.75 11.85 -0.41
C LEU A 77 1.89 12.20 -1.62
N LEU A 78 0.68 12.72 -1.39
CA LEU A 78 -0.28 12.93 -2.46
C LEU A 78 -0.01 14.23 -3.23
N GLY A 79 0.25 15.36 -2.54
CA GLY A 79 0.54 16.65 -3.19
C GLY A 79 -0.52 17.05 -4.22
N GLU A 80 -1.80 16.96 -3.86
CA GLU A 80 -2.98 17.12 -4.75
C GLU A 80 -2.98 16.16 -5.96
N GLY A 81 -2.27 15.04 -5.85
CA GLY A 81 -2.02 14.08 -6.92
C GLY A 81 -0.89 14.49 -7.86
N ARG A 82 -0.67 15.79 -8.10
CA ARG A 82 0.28 16.29 -9.12
C ARG A 82 1.75 16.14 -8.73
N CYS A 83 2.05 16.36 -7.45
CA CYS A 83 3.39 16.23 -6.89
C CYS A 83 3.53 14.91 -6.12
N ALA A 84 2.78 13.89 -6.51
CA ALA A 84 2.71 12.63 -5.79
C ALA A 84 4.04 11.87 -5.82
N ARG A 85 4.47 11.38 -4.65
CA ARG A 85 5.67 10.53 -4.51
C ARG A 85 5.28 9.08 -4.26
N TYR A 86 5.90 8.18 -5.02
CA TYR A 86 5.65 6.74 -5.03
C TYR A 86 6.85 6.03 -4.41
N ASN A 87 7.20 6.44 -3.20
CA ASN A 87 8.33 5.91 -2.43
C ASN A 87 7.89 4.85 -1.40
N CYS A 88 6.62 4.47 -1.40
CA CYS A 88 6.05 3.44 -0.53
C CYS A 88 5.57 2.24 -1.36
N ARG A 89 5.65 1.05 -0.77
CA ARG A 89 5.19 -0.22 -1.38
C ARG A 89 3.97 -0.78 -0.67
N ASP A 90 3.69 -0.33 0.55
CA ASP A 90 2.61 -0.80 1.42
C ASP A 90 1.27 -0.12 1.13
N ALA A 91 1.27 1.16 0.74
CA ALA A 91 0.04 1.95 0.60
C ALA A 91 -1.00 1.34 -0.36
N VAL A 92 -0.57 0.71 -1.44
CA VAL A 92 -1.48 0.02 -2.38
C VAL A 92 -2.23 -1.13 -1.72
N TRP A 93 -1.57 -1.86 -0.81
CA TRP A 93 -2.16 -3.00 -0.11
C TRP A 93 -3.11 -2.54 0.99
N TRP A 94 -2.77 -1.46 1.69
CA TRP A 94 -3.69 -0.79 2.60
C TRP A 94 -4.92 -0.24 1.89
N TRP A 95 -4.73 0.37 0.71
CA TRP A 95 -5.84 0.84 -0.12
C TRP A 95 -6.77 -0.32 -0.53
N LEU A 96 -6.22 -1.47 -0.94
CA LEU A 96 -7.01 -2.67 -1.22
C LEU A 96 -7.74 -3.21 0.03
N GLN A 97 -7.14 -3.15 1.21
CA GLN A 97 -7.81 -3.51 2.46
C GLN A 97 -8.96 -2.54 2.80
N CYS A 98 -8.77 -1.24 2.62
CA CYS A 98 -9.83 -0.25 2.81
C CYS A 98 -11.02 -0.49 1.87
N ILE A 99 -10.78 -0.91 0.62
CA ILE A 99 -11.84 -1.27 -0.32
C ILE A 99 -12.61 -2.51 0.17
N GLN A 100 -11.90 -3.54 0.63
CA GLN A 100 -12.51 -4.73 1.21
C GLN A 100 -13.39 -4.39 2.41
N ASP A 101 -12.86 -3.61 3.35
CA ASP A 101 -13.57 -3.20 4.55
C ASP A 101 -14.80 -2.36 4.20
N TYR A 102 -14.70 -1.48 3.20
CA TYR A 102 -15.85 -0.73 2.69
C TYR A 102 -16.90 -1.67 2.09
N ALA A 103 -16.50 -2.56 1.17
CA ALA A 103 -17.42 -3.46 0.48
C ALA A 103 -18.16 -4.39 1.46
N ASN A 104 -17.49 -4.81 2.54
CA ASN A 104 -18.06 -5.70 3.56
C ASN A 104 -18.90 -4.97 4.63
N SER A 105 -18.64 -3.68 4.89
CA SER A 105 -19.32 -2.93 5.95
C SER A 105 -20.51 -2.12 5.46
N VAL A 106 -20.59 -1.82 4.17
CA VAL A 106 -21.68 -1.04 3.57
C VAL A 106 -22.68 -1.99 2.89
N PRO A 107 -24.00 -1.82 3.11
CA PRO A 107 -25.00 -2.54 2.33
C PRO A 107 -24.80 -2.30 0.83
N GLN A 108 -24.68 -3.38 0.04
CA GLN A 108 -24.34 -3.31 -1.39
C GLN A 108 -22.99 -2.60 -1.67
N GLY A 109 -22.06 -2.65 -0.70
CA GLY A 109 -20.78 -1.97 -0.79
C GLY A 109 -19.91 -2.42 -1.96
N GLU A 110 -20.12 -3.64 -2.48
CA GLU A 110 -19.46 -4.16 -3.67
C GLU A 110 -19.71 -3.34 -4.94
N GLU A 111 -20.78 -2.53 -4.99
CA GLU A 111 -21.07 -1.65 -6.12
C GLU A 111 -19.95 -0.61 -6.35
N ILE A 112 -19.15 -0.31 -5.32
CA ILE A 112 -17.99 0.58 -5.45
C ILE A 112 -17.01 0.12 -6.54
N LEU A 113 -16.93 -1.19 -6.80
CA LEU A 113 -16.07 -1.77 -7.83
C LEU A 113 -16.41 -1.24 -9.23
N ARG A 114 -17.69 -0.90 -9.47
CA ARG A 114 -18.16 -0.37 -10.75
C ARG A 114 -18.16 1.16 -10.80
N CYS A 115 -17.91 1.84 -9.68
CA CYS A 115 -17.87 3.30 -9.67
C CYS A 115 -16.74 3.82 -10.58
N PRO A 116 -17.00 4.90 -11.34
CA PRO A 116 -16.00 5.50 -12.21
C PRO A 116 -14.88 6.13 -11.38
N VAL A 117 -13.64 5.84 -11.79
CA VAL A 117 -12.43 6.46 -11.28
C VAL A 117 -11.89 7.39 -12.36
N THR A 118 -11.81 8.67 -12.02
CA THR A 118 -11.12 9.67 -12.84
C THR A 118 -9.60 9.45 -12.75
N ARG A 119 -8.97 8.97 -13.82
CA ARG A 119 -7.54 8.67 -13.86
C ARG A 119 -6.74 9.95 -14.06
N MET A 120 -5.97 10.32 -13.05
CA MET A 120 -4.99 11.41 -13.15
C MET A 120 -3.76 10.96 -13.96
N TYR A 121 -3.34 9.71 -13.79
CA TYR A 121 -2.20 9.14 -14.51
C TYR A 121 -2.60 7.84 -15.23
N PRO A 122 -3.14 7.92 -16.46
CA PRO A 122 -3.46 6.73 -17.25
C PRO A 122 -2.25 5.89 -17.64
N THR A 123 -1.07 6.51 -17.69
CA THR A 123 0.22 5.83 -17.93
C THR A 123 1.30 6.39 -17.02
N ASP A 124 2.39 5.66 -16.83
CA ASP A 124 3.45 6.03 -15.88
C ASP A 124 4.17 7.35 -16.21
N ASP A 125 4.31 7.65 -17.50
CA ASP A 125 5.09 8.80 -17.99
C ASP A 125 4.22 10.00 -18.40
N CYS A 126 2.90 9.89 -18.32
CA CYS A 126 2.03 11.01 -18.70
C CYS A 126 2.09 12.18 -17.70
N GLU A 127 1.69 13.34 -18.20
CA GLU A 127 1.31 14.49 -17.38
C GLU A 127 -0.09 14.27 -16.78
N PRO A 128 -0.41 14.91 -15.64
CA PRO A 128 -1.69 14.69 -14.98
C PRO A 128 -2.86 15.13 -15.87
N CYS A 129 -3.73 14.17 -16.21
CA CYS A 129 -4.95 14.41 -16.97
C CYS A 129 -5.96 15.26 -16.19
N ARG A 130 -6.85 15.93 -16.92
CA ARG A 130 -7.94 16.70 -16.31
C ARG A 130 -9.04 15.77 -15.82
N PRO A 131 -9.81 16.18 -14.79
CA PRO A 131 -10.94 15.38 -14.35
C PRO A 131 -11.94 15.11 -15.47
N GLY A 132 -12.34 13.85 -15.65
CA GLY A 132 -13.26 13.37 -16.69
C GLY A 132 -12.63 13.11 -18.06
N GLU A 133 -11.32 13.32 -18.24
CA GLU A 133 -10.63 13.06 -19.52
C GLU A 133 -10.42 11.56 -19.77
N VAL A 134 -10.04 10.83 -18.73
CA VAL A 134 -9.92 9.37 -18.73
C VAL A 134 -10.62 8.83 -17.49
N GLU A 135 -11.59 7.94 -17.71
CA GLU A 135 -12.34 7.27 -16.65
C GLU A 135 -12.33 5.76 -16.89
N GLN A 136 -12.18 5.01 -15.80
CA GLN A 136 -12.33 3.56 -15.81
C GLN A 136 -12.97 3.12 -14.49
N PRO A 137 -13.73 2.02 -14.47
CA PRO A 137 -14.29 1.52 -13.23
C PRO A 137 -13.20 1.08 -12.25
N LEU A 138 -13.47 1.17 -10.95
CA LEU A 138 -12.51 0.84 -9.90
C LEU A 138 -11.90 -0.56 -10.04
N TYR A 139 -12.67 -1.55 -10.49
CA TYR A 139 -12.16 -2.91 -10.69
C TYR A 139 -11.01 -2.99 -11.72
N GLU A 140 -10.97 -2.09 -12.71
CA GLU A 140 -9.87 -2.00 -13.68
C GLU A 140 -8.61 -1.44 -13.02
N VAL A 141 -8.76 -0.46 -12.13
CA VAL A 141 -7.64 0.11 -11.37
C VAL A 141 -7.03 -0.93 -10.42
N ILE A 142 -7.89 -1.72 -9.77
CA ILE A 142 -7.46 -2.86 -8.95
C ILE A 142 -6.70 -3.86 -9.82
N GLN A 143 -7.27 -4.28 -10.96
CA GLN A 143 -6.62 -5.20 -11.89
C GLN A 143 -5.24 -4.69 -12.35
N GLU A 144 -5.15 -3.40 -12.69
CA GLU A 144 -3.90 -2.73 -13.07
C GLU A 144 -2.85 -2.90 -11.96
N ALA A 145 -3.20 -2.59 -10.70
CA ALA A 145 -2.29 -2.72 -9.57
C ALA A 145 -1.77 -4.16 -9.40
N LEU A 146 -2.64 -5.17 -9.42
CA LEU A 146 -2.25 -6.58 -9.25
C LEU A 146 -1.40 -7.06 -10.44
N GLN A 147 -1.77 -6.71 -11.67
CA GLN A 147 -1.02 -7.10 -12.87
C GLN A 147 0.38 -6.47 -12.88
N ARG A 148 0.53 -5.20 -12.48
CA ARG A 148 1.83 -4.53 -12.39
C ARG A 148 2.74 -5.23 -11.37
N HIS A 149 2.22 -5.64 -10.22
CA HIS A 149 2.99 -6.40 -9.21
C HIS A 149 3.41 -7.79 -9.71
N LEU A 150 2.52 -8.52 -10.37
CA LEU A 150 2.82 -9.83 -10.96
C LEU A 150 3.84 -9.73 -12.11
N GLN A 151 3.79 -8.65 -12.89
CA GLN A 151 4.74 -8.37 -13.98
C GLN A 151 6.12 -7.97 -13.45
N GLY A 152 6.16 -7.35 -12.27
CA GLY A 152 7.34 -6.68 -11.75
C GLY A 152 7.32 -5.19 -12.06
N ILE A 153 7.50 -4.41 -11.00
CA ILE A 153 7.60 -2.95 -10.99
C ILE A 153 9.08 -2.61 -10.83
N SER A 154 9.60 -1.76 -11.70
CA SER A 154 10.95 -1.22 -11.59
C SER A 154 10.95 0.16 -12.23
N PHE A 155 11.21 1.20 -11.44
CA PHE A 155 11.29 2.58 -11.92
C PHE A 155 12.20 3.40 -11.02
N ARG A 156 12.57 4.59 -11.51
CA ARG A 156 13.23 5.62 -10.71
C ARG A 156 12.23 6.73 -10.42
N GLU A 157 12.15 7.19 -9.18
CA GLU A 157 11.21 8.26 -8.79
C GLU A 157 11.33 9.48 -9.73
N ARG A 158 10.18 9.99 -10.19
CA ARG A 158 10.14 11.22 -11.00
C ARG A 158 10.77 12.37 -10.23
N ASN A 159 11.67 13.10 -10.86
CA ASN A 159 12.46 14.20 -10.26
C ASN A 159 13.45 13.76 -9.15
N ALA A 160 13.92 12.51 -9.18
CA ALA A 160 14.93 11.99 -8.26
C ALA A 160 16.10 12.96 -8.02
N GLY A 161 16.47 13.11 -6.75
CA GLY A 161 17.53 13.99 -6.30
C GLY A 161 17.12 14.91 -5.14
N PRO A 162 17.99 15.85 -4.75
CA PRO A 162 17.83 16.65 -3.52
C PRO A 162 16.56 17.49 -3.44
N LYS A 163 15.90 17.74 -4.59
CA LYS A 163 14.65 18.50 -4.67
C LYS A 163 13.46 17.75 -4.07
N ILE A 164 13.41 16.42 -4.22
CA ILE A 164 12.32 15.61 -3.69
C ILE A 164 12.71 14.94 -2.36
N ASP A 165 14.00 14.67 -2.15
CA ASP A 165 14.54 14.16 -0.90
C ASP A 165 16.03 14.55 -0.75
N MET A 166 16.34 15.39 0.23
CA MET A 166 17.71 15.88 0.45
C MET A 166 18.59 14.94 1.27
N ASN A 167 18.01 13.89 1.85
CA ASN A 167 18.71 12.95 2.71
C ASN A 167 18.96 11.62 2.01
N MET A 168 18.00 11.16 1.21
CA MET A 168 18.08 9.89 0.49
C MET A 168 19.29 9.83 -0.46
N ARG A 169 19.92 8.66 -0.54
CA ARG A 169 20.99 8.38 -1.51
C ARG A 169 20.42 8.18 -2.91
N ASP A 170 21.28 8.30 -3.92
CA ASP A 170 20.87 8.17 -5.32
C ASP A 170 20.18 6.82 -5.62
N GLU A 171 20.68 5.75 -5.02
CA GLU A 171 20.16 4.39 -5.17
C GLU A 171 18.79 4.20 -4.49
N GLY A 172 18.47 5.01 -3.49
CA GLY A 172 17.20 4.98 -2.77
C GLY A 172 16.01 5.38 -3.65
N PHE A 173 16.24 6.19 -4.68
CA PHE A 173 15.21 6.62 -5.64
C PHE A 173 14.82 5.52 -6.63
N ASN A 174 15.57 4.42 -6.69
CA ASN A 174 15.25 3.27 -7.54
C ASN A 174 14.32 2.34 -6.78
N VAL A 175 13.07 2.24 -7.23
CA VAL A 175 12.02 1.44 -6.60
C VAL A 175 11.78 0.19 -7.42
N SER A 176 11.82 -0.97 -6.75
CA SER A 176 11.47 -2.25 -7.34
C SER A 176 10.49 -3.01 -6.45
N VAL A 177 9.50 -3.67 -7.07
CA VAL A 177 8.53 -4.55 -6.40
C VAL A 177 8.19 -5.68 -7.35
N LYS A 178 8.14 -6.92 -6.87
CA LYS A 178 7.74 -8.07 -7.67
C LYS A 178 7.05 -9.11 -6.80
N VAL A 179 6.19 -9.90 -7.43
CA VAL A 179 5.73 -11.16 -6.86
C VAL A 179 6.78 -12.23 -7.14
N ASP A 180 7.32 -12.81 -6.08
CA ASP A 180 8.25 -13.92 -6.18
C ASP A 180 7.55 -15.17 -6.70
N VAL A 181 8.15 -15.84 -7.70
CA VAL A 181 7.50 -16.93 -8.43
C VAL A 181 7.39 -18.20 -7.60
N ASP A 182 8.30 -18.41 -6.65
CA ASP A 182 8.37 -19.64 -5.87
C ASP A 182 7.51 -19.54 -4.60
N THR A 183 7.48 -18.36 -3.98
CA THR A 183 6.76 -18.13 -2.73
C THR A 183 5.41 -17.43 -2.90
N GLY A 184 5.21 -16.70 -4.00
CA GLY A 184 4.06 -15.81 -4.17
C GLY A 184 4.17 -14.50 -3.38
N PHE A 185 5.24 -14.28 -2.63
CA PHE A 185 5.36 -13.07 -1.80
C PHE A 185 5.60 -11.82 -2.64
N VAL A 186 4.95 -10.73 -2.23
CA VAL A 186 5.27 -9.39 -2.73
C VAL A 186 6.56 -8.92 -2.05
N SER A 187 7.63 -8.92 -2.82
CA SER A 187 8.98 -8.57 -2.39
C SER A 187 9.46 -7.31 -3.11
N GLY A 188 10.23 -6.46 -2.45
CA GLY A 188 10.77 -5.27 -3.12
C GLY A 188 11.57 -4.36 -2.22
N GLY A 189 11.92 -3.21 -2.76
CA GLY A 189 12.75 -2.23 -2.09
C GLY A 189 14.24 -2.57 -2.19
N ASN A 190 15.05 -1.79 -1.46
CA ASN A 190 16.48 -1.97 -1.32
C ASN A 190 16.93 -1.36 0.00
N ARG A 191 18.16 -1.67 0.42
CA ARG A 191 18.74 -1.21 1.70
C ARG A 191 18.79 0.31 1.91
N PHE A 192 18.59 1.10 0.85
CA PHE A 192 18.66 2.57 0.85
C PHE A 192 17.27 3.23 0.70
N ASN A 193 16.18 2.46 0.72
CA ASN A 193 14.83 3.01 0.66
C ASN A 193 13.95 2.63 1.86
N CYS A 194 12.85 3.37 1.97
CA CYS A 194 11.90 3.31 3.09
C CYS A 194 10.50 2.94 2.57
N GLY A 195 10.39 1.79 1.90
CA GLY A 195 9.16 1.39 1.21
C GLY A 195 8.01 0.91 2.12
N THR A 196 8.13 1.00 3.45
CA THR A 196 7.12 0.57 4.43
C THR A 196 6.92 1.67 5.47
N TRP A 197 5.83 1.64 6.22
CA TRP A 197 5.49 2.61 7.27
C TRP A 197 6.58 2.87 8.33
N MET A 198 7.51 1.93 8.54
CA MET A 198 8.73 2.17 9.32
C MET A 198 9.76 2.93 8.45
N ASP A 199 9.46 4.20 8.13
CA ASP A 199 10.02 4.92 7.00
C ASP A 199 11.13 5.94 7.32
N LYS A 200 11.75 5.88 8.52
CA LYS A 200 12.73 6.90 8.93
C LYS A 200 14.02 6.80 8.12
N MET A 201 14.20 7.75 7.19
CA MET A 201 15.48 8.04 6.53
C MET A 201 16.43 8.77 7.49
N GLY A 202 17.68 8.29 7.60
CA GLY A 202 18.72 8.95 8.37
C GLY A 202 19.11 10.30 7.77
N GLU A 203 19.35 11.29 8.62
CA GLU A 203 19.54 12.70 8.21
C GLU A 203 20.73 13.39 8.90
N SER A 204 21.49 12.68 9.75
CA SER A 204 22.58 13.28 10.52
C SER A 204 23.94 13.02 9.89
N ASP A 205 24.57 14.09 9.41
CA ASP A 205 25.96 14.07 8.97
C ASP A 205 26.91 13.78 10.16
N ARG A 206 26.64 14.37 11.33
CA ARG A 206 27.45 14.17 12.55
C ARG A 206 27.42 12.72 13.04
N ALA A 207 26.26 12.07 13.01
CA ALA A 207 26.12 10.66 13.38
C ALA A 207 26.49 9.70 12.22
N ARG A 208 26.89 10.23 11.05
CA ARG A 208 27.27 9.47 9.85
C ARG A 208 26.19 8.51 9.36
N ASN A 209 24.91 8.88 9.52
CA ASN A 209 23.77 8.06 9.10
C ASN A 209 22.92 8.70 7.99
N LYS A 210 23.32 9.86 7.46
CA LYS A 210 22.58 10.52 6.39
C LYS A 210 22.43 9.61 5.17
N GLY A 211 21.20 9.47 4.70
CA GLY A 211 20.83 8.62 3.56
C GLY A 211 20.83 7.13 3.86
N MET A 212 20.96 6.74 5.13
CA MET A 212 20.79 5.36 5.58
C MET A 212 19.44 5.23 6.28
N PRO A 213 18.50 4.43 5.74
CA PRO A 213 17.29 4.07 6.46
C PRO A 213 17.61 3.48 7.83
N ALA A 214 16.87 3.89 8.87
CA ALA A 214 17.00 3.29 10.21
C ALA A 214 16.46 1.85 10.22
N THR A 215 15.42 1.61 9.42
CA THR A 215 14.68 0.35 9.36
C THR A 215 14.35 0.02 7.90
N PRO A 216 15.36 -0.27 7.05
CA PRO A 216 15.06 -0.80 5.73
C PRO A 216 14.34 -2.14 5.92
N ARG A 217 13.22 -2.30 5.24
CA ARG A 217 12.39 -3.51 5.24
C ARG A 217 12.19 -3.99 3.82
N ASP A 218 13.28 -4.02 3.06
CA ASP A 218 13.32 -4.61 1.72
C ASP A 218 13.15 -6.13 1.78
N GLY A 219 12.82 -6.74 0.64
CA GLY A 219 12.31 -8.12 0.61
C GLY A 219 10.80 -8.16 0.87
N ALA A 220 10.34 -9.29 1.40
CA ALA A 220 8.93 -9.53 1.70
C ALA A 220 8.60 -9.07 3.14
N ALA A 221 8.02 -7.89 3.29
CA ALA A 221 7.56 -7.40 4.58
C ALA A 221 6.28 -8.16 5.02
N VAL A 222 6.23 -8.62 6.28
CA VAL A 222 5.18 -9.53 6.76
C VAL A 222 3.76 -8.98 6.58
N GLU A 223 3.54 -7.68 6.79
CA GLU A 223 2.23 -7.05 6.63
C GLU A 223 1.83 -6.92 5.16
N ILE A 224 2.78 -6.68 4.26
CA ILE A 224 2.51 -6.61 2.82
C ILE A 224 2.10 -7.99 2.32
N VAL A 225 2.79 -9.05 2.77
CA VAL A 225 2.42 -10.42 2.41
C VAL A 225 1.03 -10.76 2.95
N GLY A 226 0.73 -10.44 4.21
CA GLY A 226 -0.62 -10.63 4.78
C GLY A 226 -1.71 -9.86 4.03
N LEU A 227 -1.52 -8.56 3.78
CA LEU A 227 -2.49 -7.74 3.05
C LEU A 227 -2.67 -8.22 1.61
N SER A 228 -1.60 -8.63 0.93
CA SER A 228 -1.71 -9.21 -0.42
C SER A 228 -2.46 -10.53 -0.42
N LYS A 229 -2.26 -11.41 0.58
CA LYS A 229 -3.03 -12.64 0.75
C LYS A 229 -4.51 -12.34 0.97
N SER A 230 -4.83 -11.36 1.82
CA SER A 230 -6.21 -10.92 2.07
C SER A 230 -6.87 -10.42 0.77
N ALA A 231 -6.20 -9.52 0.05
CA ALA A 231 -6.69 -8.97 -1.20
C ALA A 231 -6.90 -10.03 -2.30
N VAL A 232 -5.93 -10.91 -2.52
CA VAL A 232 -6.05 -11.95 -3.55
C VAL A 232 -7.14 -12.96 -3.20
N ARG A 233 -7.28 -13.36 -1.92
CA ARG A 233 -8.41 -14.18 -1.43
C ARG A 233 -9.75 -13.52 -1.78
N TRP A 234 -9.90 -12.25 -1.42
CA TRP A 234 -11.14 -11.50 -1.66
C TRP A 234 -11.49 -11.41 -3.16
N LEU A 235 -10.50 -11.15 -4.02
CA LEU A 235 -10.72 -11.11 -5.48
C LEU A 235 -11.14 -12.46 -6.05
N VAL A 236 -10.57 -13.57 -5.55
CA VAL A 236 -11.00 -14.92 -5.93
C VAL A 236 -12.46 -15.16 -5.57
N GLU A 237 -12.88 -14.76 -4.37
CA GLU A 237 -14.28 -14.88 -3.92
C GLU A 237 -15.23 -14.00 -4.73
N LEU A 238 -14.85 -12.76 -5.03
CA LEU A 238 -15.65 -11.86 -5.87
C LEU A 238 -15.78 -12.37 -7.31
N HIS A 239 -14.71 -12.94 -7.86
CA HIS A 239 -14.75 -13.53 -9.19
C HIS A 239 -15.70 -14.72 -9.24
N ALA A 240 -15.66 -15.60 -8.24
CA ALA A 240 -16.60 -16.73 -8.13
C ALA A 240 -18.06 -16.28 -8.02
N LYS A 241 -18.32 -15.10 -7.45
CA LYS A 241 -19.66 -14.46 -7.37
C LYS A 241 -20.04 -13.66 -8.62
N GLY A 242 -19.17 -13.55 -9.63
CA GLY A 242 -19.39 -12.73 -10.83
C GLY A 242 -19.34 -11.21 -10.59
N LEU A 243 -18.76 -10.77 -9.47
CA LEU A 243 -18.65 -9.35 -9.08
C LEU A 243 -17.33 -8.72 -9.52
N PHE A 244 -16.30 -9.54 -9.77
CA PHE A 244 -15.01 -9.10 -10.30
C PHE A 244 -14.69 -9.88 -11.58
N PRO A 245 -14.38 -9.22 -12.72
CA PRO A 245 -14.33 -9.90 -14.01
C PRO A 245 -13.05 -10.72 -14.24
N TYR A 246 -12.00 -10.52 -13.45
CA TYR A 246 -10.70 -11.12 -13.69
C TYR A 246 -10.39 -12.30 -12.77
N ALA A 247 -10.01 -13.44 -13.37
CA ALA A 247 -9.54 -14.63 -12.65
C ALA A 247 -8.04 -14.62 -12.33
N GLY A 248 -7.32 -13.61 -12.83
CA GLY A 248 -5.86 -13.56 -12.85
C GLY A 248 -5.34 -12.44 -13.75
N ALA A 249 -4.05 -12.46 -14.04
CA ALA A 249 -3.42 -11.50 -14.93
C ALA A 249 -2.46 -12.16 -15.92
N LYS A 250 -2.31 -11.55 -17.09
CA LYS A 250 -1.30 -11.92 -18.09
C LYS A 250 -0.03 -11.14 -17.83
N VAL A 251 1.10 -11.84 -17.75
CA VAL A 251 2.41 -11.24 -17.52
C VAL A 251 3.44 -11.81 -18.48
N ARG A 252 4.47 -11.03 -18.81
CA ARG A 252 5.61 -11.50 -19.59
C ARG A 252 6.72 -12.00 -18.67
N ARG A 253 7.12 -13.27 -18.83
CA ARG A 253 8.26 -13.90 -18.16
C ARG A 253 9.17 -14.49 -19.24
N ASP A 254 10.45 -14.12 -19.24
CA ASP A 254 11.44 -14.59 -20.22
C ASP A 254 10.98 -14.49 -21.69
N GLY A 255 10.29 -13.39 -22.02
CA GLY A 255 9.76 -13.11 -23.35
C GLY A 255 8.46 -13.84 -23.72
N GLN A 256 7.94 -14.71 -22.85
CA GLN A 256 6.68 -15.43 -23.05
C GLN A 256 5.54 -14.83 -22.22
N GLU A 257 4.33 -14.80 -22.79
CA GLU A 257 3.12 -14.44 -22.05
C GLU A 257 2.66 -15.64 -21.21
N VAL A 258 2.59 -15.44 -19.90
CA VAL A 258 2.12 -16.42 -18.92
C VAL A 258 0.90 -15.86 -18.22
N PHE A 259 -0.14 -16.67 -18.10
CA PHE A 259 -1.31 -16.32 -17.29
C PHE A 259 -1.09 -16.81 -15.85
N VAL A 260 -1.18 -15.90 -14.88
CA VAL A 260 -1.10 -16.22 -13.45
C VAL A 260 -2.50 -16.09 -12.86
N SER A 261 -3.08 -17.20 -12.41
CA SER A 261 -4.39 -17.17 -11.75
C SER A 261 -4.27 -16.62 -10.32
N TYR A 262 -5.25 -15.82 -9.91
CA TYR A 262 -5.39 -15.39 -8.52
C TYR A 262 -5.66 -16.55 -7.57
N SER A 263 -6.34 -17.60 -8.02
CA SER A 263 -6.55 -18.81 -7.21
C SER A 263 -5.22 -19.51 -6.88
N GLN A 264 -4.35 -19.65 -7.88
CA GLN A 264 -3.01 -20.22 -7.73
C GLN A 264 -2.13 -19.34 -6.85
N TRP A 265 -2.14 -18.03 -7.07
CA TRP A 265 -1.37 -17.09 -6.24
C TRP A 265 -1.84 -17.12 -4.77
N ASN A 266 -3.15 -17.13 -4.51
CA ASN A 266 -3.72 -17.26 -3.17
C ASN A 266 -3.28 -18.56 -2.48
N GLN A 267 -3.32 -19.68 -3.20
CA GLN A 267 -2.89 -20.98 -2.68
C GLN A 267 -1.39 -21.01 -2.39
N GLN A 268 -0.58 -20.44 -3.27
CA GLN A 268 0.86 -20.37 -3.11
C GLN A 268 1.23 -19.61 -1.83
N LEU A 269 0.67 -18.40 -1.63
CA LEU A 269 0.84 -17.63 -0.41
C LEU A 269 0.43 -18.43 0.85
N GLN A 270 -0.68 -19.18 0.77
CA GLN A 270 -1.16 -20.00 1.89
C GLN A 270 -0.18 -21.11 2.28
N GLN A 271 0.49 -21.72 1.30
CA GLN A 271 1.40 -22.84 1.51
C GLN A 271 2.78 -22.38 1.99
N THR A 272 3.23 -21.19 1.58
CA THR A 272 4.60 -20.72 1.76
C THR A 272 4.77 -19.81 2.97
N PHE A 273 3.73 -19.08 3.38
CA PHE A 273 3.83 -18.05 4.43
C PHE A 273 4.42 -18.60 5.73
N GLU A 274 3.82 -19.65 6.28
CA GLU A 274 4.24 -20.21 7.56
C GLU A 274 5.68 -20.74 7.49
N LEU A 275 6.01 -21.46 6.41
CA LEU A 275 7.34 -22.03 6.17
C LEU A 275 8.45 -20.96 6.11
N ALA A 276 8.13 -19.77 5.62
CA ALA A 276 9.09 -18.69 5.44
C ALA A 276 9.20 -17.78 6.66
N PHE A 277 8.06 -17.46 7.30
CA PHE A 277 7.99 -16.45 8.37
C PHE A 277 8.05 -17.05 9.77
N TRP A 278 7.62 -18.28 10.00
CA TRP A 278 7.65 -18.87 11.34
C TRP A 278 9.08 -19.23 11.76
N VAL A 279 9.45 -18.85 12.98
CA VAL A 279 10.68 -19.30 13.63
C VAL A 279 10.34 -20.42 14.61
N SER A 280 10.64 -21.65 14.22
CA SER A 280 10.34 -22.84 15.00
C SER A 280 10.95 -22.81 16.41
N GLU A 281 10.22 -23.38 17.36
CA GLU A 281 10.71 -23.65 18.72
C GLU A 281 11.84 -24.67 18.74
N ASP A 282 11.87 -25.58 17.75
CA ASP A 282 12.93 -26.57 17.60
C ASP A 282 14.24 -25.89 17.10
N PRO A 283 15.33 -25.93 17.88
CA PRO A 283 16.62 -25.42 17.43
C PRO A 283 17.23 -26.18 16.25
N GLN A 284 16.74 -27.38 15.96
CA GLN A 284 17.22 -28.26 14.88
C GLN A 284 16.28 -28.27 13.67
N ASP A 285 15.33 -27.33 13.57
CA ASP A 285 14.45 -27.22 12.40
C ASP A 285 15.28 -27.13 11.11
N PRO A 286 15.17 -28.12 10.21
CA PRO A 286 15.94 -28.15 8.97
C PRO A 286 15.56 -27.05 7.98
N ASN A 287 14.41 -26.37 8.18
CA ASN A 287 13.96 -25.27 7.34
C ASN A 287 14.55 -23.92 7.77
N GLU A 288 15.13 -23.84 8.98
CA GLU A 288 15.72 -22.60 9.46
C GLU A 288 17.09 -22.37 8.79
N LYS A 289 17.14 -21.40 7.87
CA LYS A 289 18.32 -21.10 7.05
C LYS A 289 19.39 -20.34 7.82
N HIS A 290 18.99 -19.57 8.83
CA HIS A 290 19.91 -18.73 9.60
C HIS A 290 19.71 -18.91 11.11
N PRO A 291 19.94 -20.12 11.66
CA PRO A 291 19.79 -20.37 13.10
C PRO A 291 20.70 -19.48 13.95
N GLU A 292 21.82 -19.01 13.41
CA GLU A 292 22.75 -18.07 14.05
C GLU A 292 22.18 -16.67 14.27
N LEU A 293 21.14 -16.29 13.51
CA LEU A 293 20.47 -14.99 13.64
C LEU A 293 19.21 -15.05 14.52
N VAL A 294 18.82 -16.24 14.98
CA VAL A 294 17.61 -16.41 15.80
C VAL A 294 17.87 -15.94 17.23
N HIS A 295 17.35 -14.75 17.55
CA HIS A 295 17.36 -14.24 18.92
C HIS A 295 16.20 -14.79 19.78
N LYS A 296 15.03 -15.01 19.18
CA LYS A 296 13.84 -15.54 19.84
C LYS A 296 13.09 -16.50 18.91
N ARG A 297 12.59 -17.60 19.48
CA ARG A 297 11.78 -18.62 18.80
C ARG A 297 10.31 -18.50 19.16
N GLY A 298 9.44 -19.17 18.40
CA GLY A 298 8.00 -19.08 18.57
C GLY A 298 7.46 -17.70 18.15
N ILE A 299 8.08 -17.11 17.12
CA ILE A 299 7.71 -15.79 16.59
C ILE A 299 7.61 -15.83 15.07
N TYR A 300 6.92 -14.85 14.50
CA TYR A 300 7.00 -14.57 13.06
C TYR A 300 8.12 -13.55 12.78
N LYS A 301 8.91 -13.81 11.75
CA LYS A 301 9.93 -12.90 11.18
C LYS A 301 9.26 -11.58 10.75
N ASP A 302 9.99 -10.47 10.84
CA ASP A 302 9.50 -9.15 10.42
C ASP A 302 9.44 -8.99 8.90
N SER A 303 10.37 -9.67 8.23
CA SER A 303 10.51 -9.74 6.79
C SER A 303 11.10 -11.10 6.38
N TYR A 304 11.07 -11.38 5.09
CA TYR A 304 11.74 -12.54 4.50
C TYR A 304 12.56 -12.12 3.28
N GLY A 305 13.87 -12.45 3.30
CA GLY A 305 14.78 -12.17 2.20
C GLY A 305 15.23 -10.70 2.14
N ALA A 306 15.31 -10.01 3.28
CA ALA A 306 15.88 -8.66 3.33
C ALA A 306 17.37 -8.67 2.97
N SER A 307 17.87 -7.58 2.38
CA SER A 307 19.30 -7.43 2.06
C SER A 307 20.23 -7.52 3.27
N SER A 308 19.73 -7.20 4.46
CA SER A 308 20.37 -7.48 5.75
C SER A 308 19.63 -8.63 6.42
N PRO A 309 20.17 -9.86 6.42
CA PRO A 309 19.47 -11.04 6.95
C PRO A 309 19.00 -10.88 8.40
N TRP A 310 19.74 -10.13 9.23
CA TRP A 310 19.33 -9.84 10.62
C TRP A 310 17.99 -9.09 10.72
N CYS A 311 17.61 -8.30 9.71
CA CYS A 311 16.35 -7.57 9.71
C CYS A 311 15.14 -8.51 9.71
N ASP A 312 15.27 -9.70 9.11
CA ASP A 312 14.20 -10.70 9.07
C ASP A 312 13.87 -11.23 10.47
N TYR A 313 14.88 -11.47 11.32
CA TYR A 313 14.73 -12.14 12.62
C TYR A 313 14.35 -11.23 13.79
N GLN A 314 13.94 -9.98 13.53
CA GLN A 314 13.57 -9.04 14.58
C GLN A 314 12.12 -9.26 15.04
N LEU A 315 11.91 -9.44 16.34
CA LEU A 315 10.56 -9.40 16.90
C LEU A 315 10.03 -7.95 16.86
N ARG A 316 9.07 -7.72 15.95
CA ARG A 316 8.42 -6.42 15.72
C ARG A 316 6.91 -6.57 15.66
N PRO A 317 6.13 -5.51 15.88
CA PRO A 317 4.67 -5.61 15.93
C PRO A 317 4.01 -5.83 14.55
N ASN A 318 4.76 -5.83 13.45
CA ASN A 318 4.19 -5.81 12.09
C ASN A 318 3.40 -7.07 11.73
N PHE A 319 3.80 -8.25 12.21
CA PHE A 319 3.11 -9.51 11.91
C PHE A 319 1.67 -9.54 12.43
N THR A 320 1.35 -8.72 13.43
CA THR A 320 -0.03 -8.62 13.97
C THR A 320 -1.02 -8.10 12.92
N ILE A 321 -0.56 -7.30 11.96
CA ILE A 321 -1.37 -6.86 10.82
C ILE A 321 -1.76 -8.08 9.98
N ALA A 322 -0.79 -8.94 9.65
CA ALA A 322 -1.03 -10.16 8.88
C ALA A 322 -2.02 -11.10 9.60
N MET A 323 -1.87 -11.26 10.92
CA MET A 323 -2.79 -12.08 11.75
C MET A 323 -4.23 -11.55 11.78
N VAL A 324 -4.43 -10.25 11.60
CA VAL A 324 -5.77 -9.65 11.61
C VAL A 324 -6.46 -9.74 10.26
N VAL A 325 -5.71 -9.58 9.16
CA VAL A 325 -6.30 -9.48 7.81
C VAL A 325 -6.42 -10.84 7.10
N VAL A 326 -5.62 -11.84 7.47
CA VAL A 326 -5.64 -13.19 6.86
C VAL A 326 -6.31 -14.18 7.78
#